data_AF-A0A9P8L829-F1
#
_entry.id   AF-A0A9P8L829-F1
#
_cell.length_a   1.000
_cell.length_b   1.000
_cell.length_c   1.000
_cell.angle_alpha   90.00
_cell.angle_beta   90.00
_cell.angle_gamma   90.00
#
_symmetry.space_group_name_H-M   'P 1'
#
loop_
_entity.id
_entity.type
_entity.pdbx_description
1 polymer ?
#
loop_
_entity_poly.entity_id
_entity_poly.type
_entity_poly.pdbx_seq_one_letter_code
_entity_poly.pdbx_strand_id
1 'polypeptide(L)'
;MKNPFANFTIAIAGEFGESKPVDIQRWVEAAGGVFASKVDKNTTHLVCSWKDYKARVPKVKEALKKSEVHIVTYDWLEDSLQKRRPRKERAAYLLKNVEKQKRREDKLIKRGIKEADKKLRKGAKKAGMLSNRRP
;
A
#
# COMPACT_ATOMS: atom_id res chain seq x y z
N MET A 1 18.22 -22.45 -13.79
CA MET A 1 16.88 -22.10 -13.28
C MET A 1 16.80 -20.58 -13.19
N LYS A 2 15.70 -19.93 -13.60
CA LYS A 2 15.54 -18.48 -13.43
C LYS A 2 15.10 -18.21 -11.99
N ASN A 3 15.97 -17.59 -11.20
CA ASN A 3 15.71 -17.23 -9.81
C ASN A 3 15.25 -15.77 -9.79
N PRO A 4 13.93 -15.49 -9.67
CA PRO A 4 13.42 -14.13 -9.75
C PRO A 4 13.92 -13.25 -8.59
N PHE A 5 14.38 -13.87 -7.50
CA PHE A 5 14.85 -13.17 -6.30
C PHE A 5 16.36 -13.26 -6.04
N ALA A 6 17.18 -13.71 -7.00
CA ALA A 6 18.62 -13.93 -6.82
C ALA A 6 19.39 -12.79 -6.10
N ASN A 7 18.99 -11.53 -6.31
CA ASN A 7 19.61 -10.34 -5.71
C ASN A 7 18.68 -9.58 -4.75
N PHE A 8 17.63 -10.25 -4.27
CA PHE A 8 16.58 -9.62 -3.46
C PHE A 8 16.66 -10.13 -2.03
N THR A 9 16.88 -9.21 -1.09
CA THR A 9 16.64 -9.44 0.33
C THR A 9 15.24 -8.91 0.68
N ILE A 10 14.35 -9.81 1.09
CA ILE A 10 12.94 -9.54 1.34
C ILE A 10 12.65 -9.70 2.83
N ALA A 11 12.11 -8.65 3.44
CA ALA A 11 11.54 -8.70 4.78
C ALA A 11 10.02 -8.62 4.71
N ILE A 12 9.35 -9.09 5.76
CA ILE A 12 7.89 -8.99 5.89
C ILE A 12 7.47 -8.22 7.14
N ALA A 13 6.38 -7.46 7.02
CA ALA A 13 5.74 -6.75 8.11
C ALA A 13 4.21 -6.85 8.00
N GLY A 14 3.64 -7.76 8.79
CA GLY A 14 2.19 -7.94 8.91
C GLY A 14 1.75 -9.40 8.82
N GLU A 15 0.44 -9.57 8.87
CA GLU A 15 -0.23 -10.85 8.65
C GLU A 15 -0.81 -10.90 7.23
N PHE A 16 -0.65 -12.04 6.56
CA PHE A 16 -1.02 -12.22 5.15
C PHE A 16 -2.08 -13.32 5.00
N GLY A 17 -3.11 -13.28 5.86
CA GLY A 17 -4.19 -14.27 5.87
C GLY A 17 -3.68 -15.67 6.21
N GLU A 18 -3.91 -16.62 5.31
CA GLU A 18 -3.50 -18.02 5.46
C GLU A 18 -1.99 -18.23 5.29
N SER A 19 -1.29 -17.28 4.65
CA SER A 19 0.15 -17.38 4.43
C SER A 19 0.92 -17.05 5.71
N LYS A 20 1.55 -18.07 6.31
CA LYS A 20 2.39 -17.86 7.49
C LYS A 20 3.73 -17.25 7.07
N PRO A 21 4.39 -16.49 7.98
CA PRO A 21 5.75 -16.01 7.77
C PRO A 21 6.74 -17.08 7.28
N VAL A 22 6.60 -18.31 7.79
CA VAL A 22 7.44 -19.46 7.43
C VAL A 22 7.24 -19.89 5.97
N ASP A 23 6.01 -19.84 5.48
CA ASP A 23 5.71 -20.20 4.09
C ASP A 23 6.28 -19.16 3.13
N ILE A 24 6.12 -17.88 3.49
CA ILE A 24 6.71 -16.76 2.72
C ILE A 24 8.23 -16.88 2.67
N GLN A 25 8.87 -17.18 3.81
CA GLN A 25 10.30 -17.42 3.86
C GLN A 25 10.72 -18.52 2.88
N ARG A 26 10.04 -19.68 2.95
CA ARG A 26 10.32 -20.82 2.06
C ARG A 26 10.16 -20.45 0.59
N TRP A 27 9.13 -19.68 0.23
CA TRP A 27 8.92 -19.26 -1.16
C TRP A 27 9.99 -18.30 -1.65
N VAL A 28 10.41 -17.35 -0.81
CA VAL A 28 11.50 -16.40 -1.13
C VAL A 28 12.81 -17.14 -1.36
N GLU A 29 13.17 -18.04 -0.45
CA GLU A 29 14.40 -18.84 -0.53
C GLU A 29 14.37 -19.80 -1.72
N ALA A 30 13.24 -20.47 -1.97
CA ALA A 30 13.06 -21.35 -3.13
C ALA A 30 13.16 -20.60 -4.48
N ALA A 31 12.80 -19.32 -4.49
CA ALA A 31 12.97 -18.43 -5.64
C ALA A 31 14.37 -17.78 -5.73
N GLY A 32 15.30 -18.19 -4.84
CA GLY A 32 16.70 -17.77 -4.82
C GLY A 32 16.96 -16.45 -4.10
N GLY A 33 16.00 -15.91 -3.35
CA GLY A 33 16.16 -14.71 -2.55
C GLY A 33 16.57 -14.97 -1.12
N VAL A 34 16.89 -13.90 -0.41
CA VAL A 34 17.24 -13.95 1.02
C VAL A 34 16.06 -13.42 1.83
N PHE A 35 15.56 -14.22 2.75
CA PHE A 35 14.55 -13.76 3.70
C PHE A 35 15.20 -13.09 4.90
N ALA A 36 14.78 -11.85 5.20
CA ALA A 36 15.26 -11.09 6.35
C ALA A 36 14.17 -10.98 7.42
N SER A 37 14.49 -11.41 8.65
CA SER A 37 13.56 -11.32 9.79
C SER A 37 13.32 -9.87 10.24
N LYS A 38 14.31 -8.99 10.03
CA LYS A 38 14.31 -7.56 10.36
C LYS A 38 14.80 -6.74 9.16
N VAL A 39 14.47 -5.44 9.13
CA VAL A 39 14.89 -4.53 8.05
C VAL A 39 16.33 -4.09 8.27
N ASP A 40 17.27 -4.81 7.68
CA ASP A 40 18.71 -4.53 7.74
C ASP A 40 19.17 -3.64 6.56
N LYS A 41 20.49 -3.41 6.45
CA LYS A 41 21.07 -2.59 5.36
C LYS A 41 20.98 -3.26 4.00
N ASN A 42 20.88 -4.59 3.97
CA ASN A 42 20.87 -5.37 2.75
C ASN A 42 19.43 -5.61 2.25
N THR A 43 18.44 -5.27 3.07
CA THR A 43 17.01 -5.37 2.75
C THR A 43 16.71 -4.46 1.57
N THR A 44 16.22 -5.07 0.49
CA THR A 44 15.84 -4.35 -0.73
C THR A 44 14.33 -4.10 -0.76
N HIS A 45 13.56 -5.05 -0.20
CA HIS A 45 12.10 -5.06 -0.28
C HIS A 45 11.50 -5.38 1.08
N LEU A 46 10.47 -4.61 1.46
CA LEU A 46 9.61 -4.89 2.60
C LEU A 46 8.20 -5.18 2.09
N VAL A 47 7.79 -6.45 2.14
CA VAL A 47 6.39 -6.84 1.89
C VAL A 47 5.58 -6.49 3.13
N CYS A 48 4.56 -5.65 2.97
CA CYS A 48 3.79 -5.16 4.09
C CYS A 48 2.29 -5.16 3.79
N SER A 49 1.48 -5.48 4.81
CA SER A 49 0.03 -5.32 4.71
C SER A 49 -0.33 -3.82 4.71
N TRP A 50 -1.43 -3.46 4.05
CA TRP A 50 -1.92 -2.07 4.08
C TRP A 50 -2.21 -1.59 5.51
N LYS A 51 -2.69 -2.51 6.37
CA LYS A 51 -3.02 -2.23 7.78
C LYS A 51 -1.76 -1.86 8.57
N ASP A 52 -0.70 -2.64 8.44
CA ASP A 52 0.57 -2.44 9.14
C ASP A 52 1.36 -1.24 8.59
N TYR A 53 1.26 -1.00 7.28
CA TYR A 53 1.81 0.20 6.65
C TYR A 53 1.17 1.47 7.22
N LYS A 54 -0.17 1.48 7.33
CA LYS A 54 -0.92 2.60 7.91
C LYS A 54 -0.63 2.77 9.41
N ALA A 55 -0.50 1.67 10.15
CA ALA A 55 -0.14 1.68 11.56
C ALA A 55 1.31 2.14 11.82
N ARG A 56 2.14 2.23 10.77
CA ARG A 56 3.57 2.57 10.86
C ARG A 56 4.27 1.71 11.91
N VAL A 57 4.12 0.39 11.79
CA VAL A 57 4.82 -0.57 12.63
C VAL A 57 6.35 -0.35 12.56
N PRO A 58 7.14 -0.76 13.57
CA PRO A 58 8.57 -0.47 13.64
C PRO A 58 9.34 -0.80 12.34
N LYS A 59 9.07 -1.98 11.75
CA LYS A 59 9.66 -2.40 10.46
C LYS A 59 9.37 -1.43 9.31
N VAL A 60 8.14 -0.91 9.24
CA VAL A 60 7.74 0.08 8.21
C VAL A 60 8.44 1.41 8.46
N LYS A 61 8.56 1.85 9.72
CA LYS A 61 9.30 3.07 10.06
C LYS A 61 10.78 2.95 9.68
N GLU A 62 11.41 1.81 9.95
CA GLU A 62 12.79 1.53 9.59
C GLU A 62 12.98 1.51 8.06
N ALA A 63 12.09 0.84 7.33
CA ALA A 63 12.11 0.85 5.87
C ALA A 63 11.88 2.25 5.30
N LEU A 64 10.99 3.06 5.88
CA LEU A 64 10.76 4.44 5.43
C LEU A 64 11.97 5.35 5.64
N LYS A 65 12.82 5.09 6.64
CA LYS A 65 14.07 5.83 6.86
C LYS A 65 15.13 5.50 5.81
N LYS A 66 15.02 4.36 5.14
CA LYS A 66 15.96 3.90 4.12
C LYS A 66 15.37 4.15 2.73
N SER A 67 16.01 5.02 1.94
CA SER A 67 15.53 5.33 0.58
C SER A 67 15.63 4.15 -0.38
N GLU A 68 16.50 3.19 -0.09
CA GLU A 68 16.79 2.01 -0.93
C GLU A 68 15.81 0.86 -0.71
N VAL A 69 14.97 0.93 0.33
CA VAL A 69 13.99 -0.13 0.65
C VAL A 69 12.65 0.17 -0.02
N HIS A 70 12.23 -0.74 -0.89
CA HIS A 70 10.92 -0.69 -1.53
C HIS A 70 9.85 -1.36 -0.66
N ILE A 71 8.87 -0.58 -0.22
CA ILE A 71 7.74 -1.08 0.58
C ILE A 71 6.62 -1.49 -0.38
N VAL A 72 6.39 -2.79 -0.51
CA VAL A 72 5.52 -3.41 -1.52
C VAL A 72 4.36 -4.18 -0.87
N THR A 73 3.29 -4.42 -1.62
CA THR A 73 2.16 -5.26 -1.19
C THR A 73 2.47 -6.75 -1.35
N TYR A 74 1.67 -7.60 -0.68
CA TYR A 74 1.76 -9.06 -0.82
C TYR A 74 1.58 -9.52 -2.28
N ASP A 75 0.69 -8.89 -3.03
CA ASP A 75 0.45 -9.20 -4.45
C ASP A 75 1.72 -9.11 -5.30
N TRP A 76 2.68 -8.25 -4.94
CA TRP A 76 3.97 -8.19 -5.64
C TRP A 76 4.79 -9.46 -5.45
N LEU A 77 4.78 -10.02 -4.25
CA LEU A 77 5.47 -11.26 -3.93
C LEU A 77 4.85 -12.42 -4.71
N GLU A 78 3.51 -12.53 -4.66
CA GLU A 78 2.77 -13.58 -5.37
C GLU A 78 2.96 -13.49 -6.89
N ASP A 79 2.81 -12.29 -7.47
CA ASP A 79 3.02 -12.08 -8.92
C ASP A 79 4.46 -12.41 -9.35
N SER A 80 5.44 -12.07 -8.52
CA SER A 80 6.86 -12.32 -8.83
C SER A 80 7.21 -13.80 -8.75
N LEU A 81 6.60 -14.53 -7.81
CA LEU A 81 6.70 -15.98 -7.69
C LEU A 81 6.03 -16.69 -8.87
N GLN A 82 4.76 -16.36 -9.17
CA GLN A 82 3.98 -17.00 -10.23
C GLN A 82 4.58 -16.80 -11.63
N LYS A 83 5.07 -15.60 -11.95
CA LYS A 83 5.54 -15.27 -13.30
C LYS A 83 7.02 -15.60 -13.55
N ARG A 84 7.75 -16.10 -12.55
CA ARG A 84 9.18 -16.47 -12.58
C ARG A 84 10.09 -15.43 -13.25
N ARG A 85 9.73 -14.15 -13.13
CA ARG A 85 10.49 -13.00 -13.62
C ARG A 85 10.37 -11.88 -12.60
N PRO A 86 11.47 -11.19 -12.25
CA PRO A 86 11.40 -10.03 -11.37
C PRO A 86 10.52 -8.99 -12.05
N ARG A 87 9.35 -8.71 -11.47
CA ARG A 87 8.57 -7.55 -11.90
C ARG A 87 9.39 -6.33 -11.49
N LYS A 88 9.73 -5.48 -12.47
CA LYS A 88 10.07 -4.07 -12.17
C LYS A 88 9.02 -3.59 -11.17
N GLU A 89 9.45 -2.99 -10.07
CA GLU A 89 8.63 -2.42 -9.01
C GLU A 89 7.70 -1.36 -9.62
N ARG A 90 6.64 -1.81 -10.31
CA ARG A 90 5.72 -0.93 -11.00
C ARG A 90 5.04 -0.11 -9.94
N ALA A 91 4.79 1.16 -10.27
CA ALA A 91 4.22 2.14 -9.35
C ALA A 91 2.97 1.63 -8.60
N ALA A 92 2.21 0.69 -9.16
CA ALA A 92 1.03 0.06 -8.56
C ALA A 92 1.31 -0.75 -7.27
N TYR A 93 2.48 -1.36 -7.10
CA TYR A 93 2.77 -2.22 -5.94
C TYR A 93 3.40 -1.48 -4.77
N LEU A 94 3.94 -0.28 -5.00
CA LEU A 94 4.55 0.52 -3.95
C LEU A 94 3.47 1.12 -3.07
N LEU A 95 3.47 0.77 -1.78
CA LEU A 95 2.50 1.26 -0.80
C LEU A 95 2.48 2.80 -0.70
N LYS A 96 3.62 3.46 -0.96
CA LYS A 96 3.71 4.93 -1.10
C LYS A 96 2.82 5.48 -2.22
N ASN A 97 2.74 4.80 -3.35
CA ASN A 97 1.91 5.21 -4.48
C ASN A 97 0.44 4.86 -4.26
N VAL A 98 0.15 3.71 -3.67
CA VAL A 98 -1.20 3.35 -3.23
C VAL A 98 -1.74 4.41 -2.26
N GLU A 99 -0.92 4.86 -1.31
CA GLU A 99 -1.27 5.96 -0.40
C GLU A 99 -1.52 7.27 -1.14
N LYS A 100 -0.68 7.62 -2.12
CA LYS A 100 -0.85 8.82 -2.93
C LYS A 100 -2.13 8.78 -3.77
N GLN A 101 -2.49 7.63 -4.33
CA GLN A 101 -3.73 7.43 -5.09
C GLN A 101 -4.95 7.57 -4.18
N LYS A 102 -5.00 6.86 -3.05
CA LYS A 102 -6.10 6.99 -2.08
C LYS A 102 -6.28 8.42 -1.59
N ARG A 103 -5.19 9.13 -1.27
CA ARG A 103 -5.25 10.55 -0.90
C ARG A 103 -5.82 11.45 -2.01
N ARG A 104 -5.57 11.14 -3.28
CA ARG A 104 -6.13 11.88 -4.42
C ARG A 104 -7.62 11.58 -4.57
N GLU A 105 -8.01 10.32 -4.50
CA GLU A 105 -9.41 9.88 -4.55
C GLU A 105 -10.24 10.50 -3.43
N ASP A 106 -9.76 10.44 -2.18
CA ASP A 106 -10.42 11.05 -1.02
C ASP A 106 -10.64 12.55 -1.21
N LYS A 107 -9.67 13.25 -1.81
CA LYS A 107 -9.79 14.68 -2.11
C LYS A 107 -10.86 14.95 -3.18
N LEU A 108 -10.94 14.11 -4.20
CA LEU A 108 -11.96 14.22 -5.26
C LEU A 108 -13.35 13.94 -4.70
N ILE A 109 -13.52 12.89 -3.90
CA ILE A 109 -14.79 12.53 -3.26
C ILE A 109 -15.25 13.67 -2.35
N LYS A 110 -14.37 14.20 -1.48
CA LYS A 110 -14.71 15.33 -0.59
C LYS A 110 -15.11 16.59 -1.36
N ARG A 111 -14.45 16.87 -2.49
CA ARG A 111 -14.83 18.00 -3.36
C ARG A 111 -16.20 17.78 -3.98
N GLY A 112 -16.47 16.58 -4.51
CA GLY A 112 -17.77 16.23 -5.08
C GLY A 112 -18.91 16.36 -4.08
N ILE A 113 -18.74 15.85 -2.85
CA ILE A 113 -19.73 15.98 -1.77
C ILE A 113 -19.98 17.46 -1.43
N LYS A 114 -18.93 18.27 -1.33
CA LYS A 114 -19.05 19.71 -1.03
C LYS A 114 -19.76 20.48 -2.14
N GLU A 115 -19.50 20.14 -3.40
CA GLU A 115 -20.17 20.74 -4.55
C GLU A 115 -21.64 20.32 -4.63
N ALA A 116 -21.96 19.06 -4.35
CA ALA A 116 -23.32 18.56 -4.28
C ALA A 116 -24.11 19.25 -3.17
N ASP A 117 -23.57 19.34 -1.94
CA ASP A 117 -24.20 20.07 -0.82
C ASP A 117 -24.46 21.55 -1.18
N LYS A 118 -23.47 22.22 -1.80
CA LYS A 118 -23.64 23.62 -2.24
C LYS A 118 -24.75 23.75 -3.27
N LYS A 119 -24.88 22.82 -4.23
CA LYS A 119 -25.95 22.81 -5.23
C LYS A 119 -27.32 22.55 -4.59
N LEU A 120 -27.41 21.58 -3.68
CA LEU A 120 -28.64 21.26 -2.94
C LEU A 120 -29.11 22.44 -2.10
N ARG A 121 -28.22 23.07 -1.32
CA ARG A 121 -28.54 24.27 -0.52
C ARG A 121 -29.03 25.43 -1.38
N LYS A 122 -28.41 25.68 -2.54
CA LYS A 122 -28.88 26.71 -3.48
C LYS A 122 -30.26 26.38 -4.05
N GLY A 123 -30.49 25.11 -4.42
CA GLY A 123 -31.79 24.64 -4.89
C GLY A 123 -32.89 24.81 -3.84
N ALA A 124 -32.64 24.39 -2.60
CA ALA A 124 -33.58 24.53 -1.49
C ALA A 124 -33.91 26.00 -1.15
N LYS A 125 -32.93 26.91 -1.25
CA LYS A 125 -33.16 28.36 -1.12
C LYS A 125 -34.05 28.88 -2.24
N LYS A 126 -33.81 28.48 -3.49
CA LYS A 126 -34.60 28.89 -4.66
C LYS A 126 -36.03 28.35 -4.60
N ALA A 127 -36.22 27.15 -4.04
CA ALA A 127 -37.53 26.52 -3.85
C ALA A 127 -38.30 27.03 -2.61
N GLY A 128 -37.79 28.03 -1.89
CA GLY A 128 -38.45 28.61 -0.71
C GLY A 128 -38.46 27.70 0.53
N MET A 129 -37.85 26.51 0.48
CA MET A 129 -37.82 25.54 1.57
C MET A 129 -36.90 25.95 2.74
N LEU A 130 -36.04 26.95 2.53
CA LEU A 130 -35.22 27.58 3.56
C LEU A 130 -35.74 29.00 3.84
N SER A 131 -36.89 29.11 4.50
CA SER A 131 -37.43 30.40 4.95
C SER A 131 -36.65 30.91 6.16
N ASN A 132 -36.16 32.16 6.11
CA ASN A 132 -35.81 32.89 7.33
C ASN A 132 -37.11 33.13 8.12
N ARG A 133 -37.46 32.24 9.05
CA ARG A 133 -38.32 32.64 10.16
C ARG A 133 -37.48 33.56 11.03
N ARG A 134 -37.59 34.87 10.81
CA ARG A 134 -37.23 35.84 11.83
C ARG A 134 -38.45 35.96 12.76
N PRO A 135 -38.29 35.82 14.08
CA PRO A 135 -39.32 36.19 15.04
C PRO A 135 -39.62 37.69 14.95
#